data_AF-A0A5T0TMV9-F1
#
_entry.id   AF-A0A5T0TMV9-F1
#
_cell.length_a   1.000
_cell.length_b   1.000
_cell.length_c   1.000
_cell.angle_alpha   90.00
_cell.angle_beta   90.00
_cell.angle_gamma   90.00
#
_symmetry.space_group_name_H-M   'P 1'
#
loop_
_entity.id
_entity.type
_entity.pdbx_description
1 polymer ?
#
loop_
_entity_poly.entity_id
_entity_poly.type
_entity_poly.pdbx_seq_one_letter_code
_entity_poly.pdbx_strand_id
1 'polypeptide(L)' 'MEVLEQKIKEFESRKVTEIDILEWIKQDQDLILSLKEMFERELICIKQHRPDIVASWKYYQEFEKM' A
#
# COMPACT_ATOMS: atom_id res chain seq x y z
N MET A 1 -25.13 -16.63 -20.16
CA MET A 1 -24.50 -16.50 -18.83
C MET A 1 -22.99 -16.50 -18.94
N GLU A 2 -22.39 -17.46 -19.67
CA GLU A 2 -20.93 -17.56 -19.91
C GLU A 2 -20.21 -16.27 -20.36
N VAL A 3 -20.75 -15.53 -21.32
CA VAL A 3 -20.12 -14.28 -21.82
C VAL A 3 -20.10 -13.17 -20.76
N LEU A 4 -21.12 -13.12 -19.90
CA LEU A 4 -21.18 -12.16 -18.79
C LEU A 4 -20.16 -12.52 -17.71
N GLU A 5 -20.02 -13.81 -17.40
CA GLU A 5 -19.04 -14.31 -16.43
C GLU A 5 -17.60 -14.04 -16.87
N GLN A 6 -17.30 -14.22 -18.17
CA GLN A 6 -15.99 -13.87 -18.74
C GLN A 6 -15.68 -12.37 -18.59
N LYS A 7 -16.63 -11.49 -18.90
CA LYS A 7 -16.43 -10.04 -18.76
C LYS A 7 -16.24 -9.62 -17.31
N ILE A 8 -16.98 -10.23 -16.38
CA ILE A 8 -16.81 -9.97 -14.94
C ILE A 8 -15.39 -10.35 -14.51
N LYS A 9 -14.90 -11.52 -14.93
CA LYS A 9 -13.55 -11.99 -14.60
C LYS A 9 -12.45 -11.11 -15.18
N GLU A 10 -12.63 -10.62 -16.41
CA GLU A 10 -11.70 -9.66 -17.03
C GLU A 10 -11.66 -8.34 -16.26
N PHE A 11 -12.83 -7.81 -15.86
CA PHE A 11 -12.90 -6.61 -15.03
C PHE A 11 -12.25 -6.81 -13.66
N GLU A 12 -12.48 -7.96 -13.02
CA GLU A 12 -11.85 -8.33 -11.74
C GLU A 12 -10.33 -8.38 -11.86
N SER A 13 -9.79 -8.95 -12.95
CA SER A 13 -8.35 -9.04 -13.18
C SER A 13 -7.65 -7.71 -13.47
N ARG A 14 -8.43 -6.67 -13.83
CA ARG A 14 -7.92 -5.31 -14.09
C ARG A 14 -8.00 -4.42 -12.86
N LYS A 15 -8.59 -4.90 -11.76
CA LYS A 15 -8.63 -4.14 -10.51
C LYS A 15 -7.23 -4.07 -9.95
N VAL A 16 -6.78 -2.84 -9.73
CA VAL A 16 -5.59 -2.59 -8.92
C VAL A 16 -5.97 -2.84 -7.47
N THR A 17 -5.25 -3.75 -6.83
CA THR A 17 -5.38 -4.04 -5.41
C THR A 17 -4.32 -3.28 -4.62
N GLU A 18 -4.48 -3.22 -3.31
CA GLU A 18 -3.49 -2.61 -2.42
C GLU A 18 -2.13 -3.32 -2.50
N ILE A 19 -2.13 -4.62 -2.81
CA ILE A 19 -0.91 -5.41 -3.02
C ILE A 19 -0.19 -4.97 -4.29
N ASP A 20 -0.92 -4.73 -5.38
CA ASP A 20 -0.33 -4.27 -6.64
C ASP A 20 0.36 -2.91 -6.46
N ILE A 21 -0.21 -2.03 -5.62
CA ILE A 21 0.40 -0.74 -5.28
C ILE A 21 1.70 -0.95 -4.50
N LEU A 22 1.70 -1.85 -3.52
CA LEU A 22 2.89 -2.19 -2.73
C LEU A 22 4.01 -2.80 -3.61
N GLU A 23 3.66 -3.69 -4.53
CA GLU A 23 4.63 -4.26 -5.48
C GLU A 23 5.19 -3.20 -6.44
N TRP A 24 4.33 -2.29 -6.91
CA TRP A 24 4.76 -1.18 -7.76
C TRP A 24 5.74 -0.25 -7.04
N ILE A 25 5.43 0.13 -5.79
CA ILE A 25 6.33 0.95 -4.97
C ILE A 25 7.67 0.23 -4.75
N LYS A 26 7.65 -1.08 -4.51
CA LYS A 26 8.84 -1.88 -4.27
C LYS A 26 9.83 -1.92 -5.45
N GLN A 27 9.35 -1.64 -6.67
CA GLN A 27 10.21 -1.61 -7.87
C GLN A 27 11.10 -0.36 -7.94
N ASP A 28 10.76 0.70 -7.21
CA ASP A 28 11.48 1.98 -7.25
C ASP A 28 12.05 2.32 -5.87
N GLN A 29 13.37 2.14 -5.74
CA GLN A 29 14.08 2.35 -4.48
C GLN A 29 14.15 3.83 -4.08
N ASP A 30 14.24 4.75 -5.05
CA ASP A 30 14.25 6.20 -4.78
C ASP A 30 12.87 6.65 -4.27
N LEU A 31 11.80 6.10 -4.86
CA LEU A 31 10.44 6.32 -4.39
C LEU A 31 10.26 5.84 -2.95
N ILE A 32 10.72 4.62 -2.61
CA ILE A 32 10.65 4.10 -1.24
C ILE A 32 11.35 5.03 -0.25
N LEU A 33 12.56 5.51 -0.58
CA LEU A 33 13.32 6.42 0.28
C LEU A 33 12.57 7.74 0.48
N SER A 34 12.07 8.34 -0.60
CA SER A 34 11.31 9.60 -0.52
C SER A 34 10.04 9.47 0.34
N LEU A 35 9.32 8.34 0.20
CA LEU A 35 8.14 8.03 0.99
C LEU A 35 8.50 7.81 2.47
N LYS A 36 9.57 7.06 2.77
CA LYS A 36 10.04 6.85 4.15
C LYS A 36 10.37 8.18 4.83
N GLU A 37 11.10 9.06 4.15
CA GLU A 37 11.42 10.39 4.68
C GLU A 37 10.17 11.25 4.92
N MET A 38 9.21 11.22 3.99
CA MET A 38 7.95 11.93 4.13
C MET A 38 7.16 11.41 5.34
N PHE A 39 7.02 10.09 5.46
CA PHE A 39 6.29 9.47 6.57
C PHE A 39 6.96 9.71 7.91
N GLU A 40 8.29 9.72 7.99
CA GLU A 40 8.98 9.99 9.25
C GLU A 40 8.71 11.41 9.77
N ARG A 41 8.57 12.38 8.86
CA ARG A 41 8.20 13.76 9.21
C ARG A 41 6.73 13.91 9.58
N GLU A 42 5.84 13.38 8.74
CA GLU A 42 4.39 13.58 8.89
C GLU A 42 3.79 12.74 10.04
N LEU A 43 4.31 11.53 10.25
CA LEU A 43 3.77 10.61 11.26
C LEU A 43 4.39 10.80 12.64
N ILE A 44 5.34 11.73 12.81
CA ILE A 44 6.08 11.91 14.07
C ILE A 44 5.13 12.12 15.26
N CYS A 45 4.11 12.97 15.11
CA CYS A 45 3.13 13.25 16.16
C CYS A 45 2.26 12.04 16.48
N ILE A 46 1.87 11.26 15.45
CA ILE A 46 1.03 10.07 15.62
C ILE A 46 1.84 8.96 16.29
N LYS A 47 3.08 8.71 15.84
CA LYS A 47 4.00 7.75 16.46
C LYS A 47 4.27 8.10 17.94
N GLN A 48 4.38 9.39 18.28
CA GLN A 48 4.60 9.84 19.65
C GLN A 48 3.39 9.66 20.58
N HIS A 49 2.19 10.03 20.12
CA HIS A 49 1.01 10.09 20.99
C HIS A 49 0.10 8.85 20.90
N ARG A 50 0.06 8.22 19.72
CA ARG A 50 -0.83 7.10 19.38
C ARG A 50 -0.14 6.08 18.45
N PRO A 51 0.96 5.45 18.89
CA PRO A 51 1.64 4.44 18.09
C PRO A 51 0.74 3.24 17.75
N ASP A 52 -0.31 3.00 18.55
CA ASP A 52 -1.32 1.96 18.31
C ASP A 52 -2.08 2.15 16.99
N ILE A 53 -2.28 3.41 16.55
CA ILE A 53 -2.93 3.70 15.26
C ILE A 53 -2.03 3.25 14.11
N VAL A 54 -0.75 3.61 14.15
CA VAL A 54 0.22 3.23 13.12
C VAL A 54 0.42 1.70 13.08
N ALA A 55 0.38 1.05 14.25
CA ALA A 55 0.43 -0.41 14.35
C ALA A 55 -0.79 -1.10 13.72
N SER A 56 -1.96 -0.43 13.65
CA SER A 56 -3.17 -0.98 13.03
C SER A 56 -3.16 -0.94 11.50
N TRP A 57 -2.24 -0.17 10.89
CA TRP A 57 -2.18 0.03 9.45
C TRP A 57 -1.48 -1.13 8.74
N LYS A 58 -2.23 -2.17 8.35
CA LYS A 58 -1.72 -3.38 7.69
C LYS A 58 -0.73 -3.08 6.54
N TYR A 59 -1.12 -2.26 5.57
CA TYR A 59 -0.30 -2.02 4.38
C TYR A 59 0.90 -1.09 4.64
N TYR A 60 0.81 -0.20 5.64
CA TYR A 60 1.96 0.59 6.07
C TYR A 60 3.02 -0.29 6.73
N GLN A 61 2.59 -1.26 7.55
CA GLN A 61 3.49 -2.25 8.14
C GLN A 61 4.14 -3.16 7.08
N GLU A 62 3.45 -3.45 5.98
CA GLU A 62 4.04 -4.16 4.83
C GLU A 62 5.05 -3.27 4.07
N PHE A 63 4.76 -1.98 3.92
CA PHE A 63 5.68 -1.00 3.34
C PHE A 63 6.96 -0.80 4.16
N GLU A 64 6.88 -0.72 5.49
CA GLU A 64 8.09 -0.55 6.33
C GLU A 64 9.06 -1.74 6.26
N LYS A 65 8.58 -2.92 5.85
CA LYS A 65 9.41 -4.12 5.63
C LYS A 65 10.15 -4.14 4.30
N MET A 66 9.85 -3.20 3.39
CA MET A 66 10.48 -3.08 2.07
C MET A 66 11.85 -2.43 2.13
#